data_AF-A0A6G2UWX4-F1
#
_entry.id   AF-A0A6G2UWX4-F1
#
_cell.length_a   1.000
_cell.length_b   1.000
_cell.length_c   1.000
_cell.angle_alpha   90.00
_cell.angle_beta   90.00
_cell.angle_gamma   90.00
#
_symmetry.space_group_name_H-M   'P 1'
#
loop_
_entity.id
_entity.type
_entity.pdbx_description
1 polymer ?
#
loop_
_entity_poly.entity_id
_entity_poly.type
_entity_poly.pdbx_seq_one_letter_code
_entity_poly.pdbx_strand_id
1 'polypeptide(L)' 'MTVVGIGADGWAGLPEAARAELAAAQVLIGAGRQLDLLPPRCAG' A
#
# COMPACT_ATOMS: atom_id res chain seq x y z
N MET A 1 -6.70 -5.64 -10.91
CA MET A 1 -5.47 -4.83 -10.85
C MET A 1 -5.85 -3.47 -10.30
N THR A 2 -5.31 -3.09 -9.15
CA THR A 2 -5.65 -1.85 -8.44
C THR A 2 -4.40 -0.99 -8.39
N VAL A 3 -4.54 0.32 -8.61
CA VAL A 3 -3.43 1.28 -8.47
C VAL A 3 -3.78 2.23 -7.32
N VAL A 4 -2.92 2.27 -6.32
CA VAL A 4 -3.09 3.12 -5.14
C VAL A 4 -1.98 4.18 -5.10
N GLY A 5 -2.37 5.45 -5.04
CA GLY A 5 -1.42 6.53 -4.79
C GLY A 5 -1.08 6.62 -3.31
N ILE A 6 0.21 6.50 -2.96
CA ILE A 6 0.70 6.66 -1.59
C ILE A 6 1.36 8.04 -1.47
N GLY A 7 0.72 8.92 -0.70
CA GLY A 7 1.23 10.26 -0.38
C GLY A 7 2.27 10.24 0.74
N ALA A 8 2.75 11.42 1.15
CA ALA A 8 3.73 11.57 2.22
C ALA A 8 3.26 11.04 3.58
N ASP A 9 1.94 11.03 3.81
CA ASP A 9 1.30 10.49 5.03
C ASP A 9 1.30 8.95 5.07
N GLY A 10 1.78 8.29 4.01
CA GLY A 10 1.92 6.84 3.93
C GLY A 10 0.61 6.09 4.19
N TRP A 11 0.71 4.97 4.89
CA TRP A 11 -0.43 4.12 5.24
C TRP A 11 -1.57 4.87 5.97
N ALA A 12 -1.22 5.82 6.86
CA ALA A 12 -2.19 6.55 7.67
C ALA A 12 -3.09 7.50 6.84
N GLY A 13 -2.61 7.97 5.69
CA GLY A 13 -3.37 8.81 4.78
C GLY A 13 -4.28 8.04 3.81
N LEU A 14 -4.17 6.71 3.73
CA LEU A 14 -4.93 5.91 2.77
C LEU A 14 -6.40 5.72 3.20
N PRO A 15 -7.36 5.80 2.25
CA PRO A 15 -8.73 5.37 2.48
C PRO A 15 -8.79 3.88 2.85
N GLU A 16 -9.80 3.50 3.65
CA GLU A 16 -9.93 2.13 4.13
C GLU A 16 -10.04 1.09 3.01
N ALA A 17 -10.74 1.43 1.92
CA ALA A 17 -10.82 0.56 0.75
C ALA A 17 -9.44 0.30 0.12
N ALA A 18 -8.60 1.33 0.00
CA ALA A 18 -7.25 1.19 -0.55
C ALA A 18 -6.34 0.34 0.36
N ARG A 19 -6.49 0.49 1.68
CA ARG A 19 -5.79 -0.35 2.67
C ARG A 19 -6.20 -1.81 2.57
N ALA A 20 -7.50 -2.08 2.42
CA ALA A 20 -8.00 -3.44 2.28
C ALA A 20 -7.46 -4.12 1.02
N GLU A 21 -7.47 -3.40 -0.12
CA GLU A 21 -6.89 -3.88 -1.38
C GLU A 21 -5.39 -4.19 -1.26
N LEU A 22 -4.61 -3.30 -0.63
CA LEU A 22 -3.18 -3.51 -0.41
C LEU A 22 -2.88 -4.68 0.55
N ALA A 23 -3.74 -4.90 1.55
CA ALA A 23 -3.58 -6.01 2.49
C ALA A 23 -3.99 -7.37 1.89
N ALA A 24 -4.90 -7.38 0.92
CA ALA A 24 -5.33 -8.58 0.21
C ALA A 24 -4.48 -8.90 -1.03
N ALA A 25 -3.65 -7.96 -1.49
CA ALA A 25 -2.81 -8.14 -2.66
C ALA A 25 -1.71 -9.17 -2.40
N GLN A 26 -1.62 -10.17 -3.29
CA GLN A 26 -0.59 -11.22 -3.29
C GLN A 26 0.73 -10.78 -3.93
N VAL A 27 0.74 -9.64 -4.60
CA VAL A 27 1.93 -9.07 -5.24
C VAL A 27 1.81 -7.56 -5.18
N LEU A 28 2.85 -6.90 -4.68
CA LEU A 28 2.96 -5.45 -4.67
C LEU A 28 4.09 -5.01 -5.59
N ILE A 29 3.78 -4.07 -6.49
CA ILE A 29 4.73 -3.50 -7.43
C ILE A 29 4.73 -1.99 -7.23
N GLY A 30 5.89 -1.40 -6.96
CA GLY A 30 6.01 0.03 -6.70
C GLY A 30 7.45 0.47 -6.47
N ALA A 31 7.67 1.78 -6.31
CA ALA A 31 8.97 2.32 -5.93
C ALA A 31 9.31 1.95 -4.48
N GLY A 32 10.56 1.60 -4.18
CA GLY A 32 11.00 1.17 -2.85
C GLY A 32 10.53 2.09 -1.72
N ARG A 33 10.74 3.40 -1.87
CA ARG A 33 10.29 4.41 -0.90
C ARG A 33 8.80 4.36 -0.55
N GLN A 34 7.94 3.91 -1.48
CA GLN A 34 6.49 3.83 -1.26
C GLN A 34 6.12 2.50 -0.61
N LEU A 35 6.81 1.42 -0.98
CA LEU A 35 6.65 0.12 -0.34
C LEU A 35 7.14 0.16 1.12
N ASP A 36 8.19 0.93 1.42
CA ASP A 36 8.70 1.13 2.78
C ASP A 36 7.71 1.87 3.70
N LEU A 37 6.72 2.58 3.14
CA LEU A 37 5.65 3.23 3.90
C LEU A 37 4.50 2.28 4.23
N LEU A 38 4.53 1.05 3.73
CA LEU A 38 3.51 0.06 3.99
C LEU A 38 3.81 -0.72 5.28
N PRO A 39 2.78 -1.11 6.04
CA PRO A 39 2.96 -1.93 7.21
C PRO A 39 3.42 -3.35 6.81
N PRO A 40 4.11 -4.08 7.70
CA PRO A 40 4.62 -5.44 7.39
C PRO A 40 3.55 -6.46 6.96
N ARG A 41 2.27 -6.21 7.29
CA ARG A 41 1.15 -7.07 6.86
C ARG A 41 0.88 -7.01 5.35
N CYS A 42 1.40 -6.00 4.66
CA CYS A 42 1.32 -5.84 3.21
C CYS A 42 2.56 -6.44 2.56
N ALA A 43 2.84 -7.73 2.84
CA ALA A 43 4.09 -8.35 2.43
C ALA A 43 4.16 -8.71 0.94
N GLY A 44 3.03 -8.75 0.22
CA GLY A 44 2.96 -9.26 -1.14
C GLY A 44 3.20 -10.76 -1.16
#